data_AF-A0A961W794-F1
#
_entry.id   AF-A0A961W794-F1
#
_cell.length_a   1.000
_cell.length_b   1.000
_cell.length_c   1.000
_cell.angle_alpha   90.00
_cell.angle_beta   90.00
_cell.angle_gamma   90.00
#
_symmetry.space_group_name_H-M   'P 1'
#
loop_
_entity.id
_entity.type
_entity.pdbx_description
1 polymer ?
#
loop_
_entity_poly.entity_id
_entity_poly.type
_entity_poly.pdbx_seq_one_letter_code
_entity_poly.pdbx_strand_id
1 'polypeptide(L)' 'MSPARRLTILGCGSSAGVPRLAEGWGACDPENPKNRRQRCSVMIEQGFAGNWTQVLVDTGV' A
#
# COMPACT_ATOMS: atom_id res chain seq x y z
N MET A 1 -22.09 -12.78 -15.39
CA MET A 1 -21.51 -11.78 -14.45
C MET A 1 -20.05 -11.60 -14.79
N SER A 2 -19.57 -10.36 -14.88
CA SER A 2 -18.13 -10.10 -15.06
C SER A 2 -17.40 -10.26 -13.71
N PRO A 3 -16.15 -10.75 -13.71
CA PRO A 3 -15.36 -10.82 -12.48
C PRO A 3 -15.12 -9.41 -11.93
N ALA A 4 -15.21 -9.29 -10.61
CA ALA A 4 -14.85 -8.07 -9.91
C ALA A 4 -13.32 -7.93 -9.86
N ARG A 5 -12.85 -6.68 -9.76
CA ARG A 5 -11.42 -6.35 -9.63
C ARG A 5 -11.24 -5.41 -8.45
N ARG A 6 -10.18 -5.64 -7.67
CA ARG A 6 -9.77 -4.77 -6.56
C ARG A 6 -8.29 -4.50 -6.66
N LEU A 7 -7.92 -3.23 -6.46
CA LEU A 7 -6.55 -2.81 -6.28
C LEU A 7 -6.43 -2.24 -4.87
N THR A 8 -5.55 -2.81 -4.06
CA THR A 8 -5.24 -2.31 -2.72
C THR A 8 -3.85 -1.72 -2.73
N ILE A 9 -3.73 -0.45 -2.37
CA ILE A 9 -2.43 0.19 -2.13
C ILE A 9 -1.97 -0.26 -0.74
N LEU A 10 -0.98 -1.15 -0.70
CA LEU A 10 -0.39 -1.64 0.55
C LEU A 10 0.61 -0.62 1.10
N GLY A 11 1.32 0.08 0.22
CA GLY A 11 2.15 1.22 0.59
C GLY A 11 2.34 2.20 -0.56
N CYS A 12 2.59 3.45 -0.22
CA CYS A 12 2.71 4.58 -1.14
C CYS A 12 3.86 5.55 -0.77
N GLY A 13 4.77 5.11 0.08
CA GLY A 13 5.92 5.86 0.53
C GLY A 13 7.16 5.63 -0.34
N SER A 14 8.17 6.48 -0.11
CA SER A 14 9.51 6.27 -0.66
C SER A 14 10.17 5.01 -0.09
N SER A 15 11.37 4.67 -0.57
CA SER A 15 12.16 3.56 -0.03
C SER A 15 12.45 3.66 1.46
N ALA A 16 12.37 4.85 2.06
CA ALA A 16 12.57 5.07 3.49
C ALA A 16 11.26 5.16 4.29
N GLY A 17 10.09 5.06 3.65
CA GLY A 17 8.78 5.27 4.29
C GLY A 17 8.55 6.70 4.77
N VAL A 18 7.46 6.89 5.52
CA VAL A 18 7.16 8.11 6.30
C VAL A 18 6.52 7.70 7.63
N PRO A 19 7.05 8.15 8.79
CA PRO A 19 8.27 8.94 8.95
C PRO A 19 9.53 8.15 8.58
N ARG A 20 10.61 8.86 8.22
CA ARG A 20 11.94 8.28 8.08
C ARG A 20 12.55 8.03 9.45
N LEU A 21 13.34 6.96 9.59
CA LEU A 21 13.94 6.53 10.86
C LEU A 21 14.71 7.64 11.58
N ALA A 22 15.52 8.42 10.86
CA ALA A 22 16.34 9.50 11.43
C ALA A 22 15.79 10.91 11.16
N GLU A 23 15.03 11.10 10.08
CA GLU A 23 14.61 12.44 9.61
C GLU A 23 13.17 12.79 10.03
N GLY A 24 12.43 11.85 10.62
CA GLY A 24 11.07 12.08 11.08
C GLY A 24 10.08 12.30 9.92
N TRP A 25 9.13 13.20 10.13
CA TRP A 25 7.97 13.40 9.24
C TRP A 25 8.24 14.34 8.06
N GLY A 26 9.36 15.06 8.05
CA GLY A 26 9.59 16.15 7.11
C GLY A 26 8.45 17.17 7.17
N ALA A 27 7.84 17.47 6.02
CA ALA A 27 6.70 18.39 5.93
C ALA A 27 5.33 17.73 6.15
N CYS A 28 5.27 16.42 6.44
CA CYS A 28 3.99 15.74 6.66
C CYS A 28 3.45 16.01 8.07
N ASP A 29 2.14 16.26 8.16
CA ASP A 29 1.41 16.32 9.42
C ASP A 29 1.37 14.93 10.09
N PRO A 30 1.92 14.75 11.31
CA PRO A 30 1.92 13.49 12.04
C PRO A 30 0.54 13.07 12.57
N GLU A 31 -0.41 14.00 12.71
CA GLU A 31 -1.76 13.72 13.21
C GLU A 31 -2.68 13.17 12.12
N ASN A 32 -2.38 13.42 10.84
CA ASN A 32 -3.11 12.82 9.73
C ASN A 32 -2.63 11.37 9.47
N PRO A 33 -3.45 10.34 9.74
CA PRO A 33 -3.03 8.94 9.61
C PRO A 33 -2.64 8.54 8.18
N LYS A 34 -3.11 9.26 7.15
CA LYS A 34 -2.73 9.00 5.74
C LYS A 34 -1.26 9.35 5.44
N ASN A 35 -0.60 10.10 6.31
CA ASN A 35 0.81 10.45 6.16
C ASN A 35 1.75 9.37 6.67
N ARG A 36 1.27 8.37 7.40
CA ARG A 36 2.08 7.19 7.73
C ARG A 36 2.11 6.27 6.51
N ARG A 37 3.28 6.17 5.87
CA ARG A 37 3.43 5.48 4.58
C ARG A 37 4.51 4.41 4.66
N GLN A 38 4.13 3.18 4.37
CA GLN A 38 5.08 2.09 4.09
C GLN A 38 5.67 2.26 2.68
N ARG A 39 6.70 1.47 2.36
CA ARG A 39 7.30 1.45 1.01
C ARG A 39 6.27 0.98 -0.03
N CYS A 40 6.46 1.37 -1.29
CA CYS A 40 5.49 1.08 -2.33
C CYS A 40 5.25 -0.44 -2.52
N SER A 41 3.97 -0.83 -2.55
CA SER A 41 3.51 -2.17 -2.91
C SER A 41 2.00 -2.13 -3.17
N VAL A 42 1.51 -3.03 -4.03
CA VAL A 42 0.09 -3.17 -4.34
C VAL A 42 -0.35 -4.64 -4.34
N MET A 43 -1.59 -4.86 -3.92
CA MET A 43 -2.30 -6.13 -4.12
C MET A 43 -3.31 -5.96 -5.26
N ILE A 44 -3.26 -6.87 -6.23
CA ILE A 44 -4.20 -6.94 -7.34
C ILE A 44 -5.05 -8.20 -7.17
N GLU A 45 -6.36 -8.04 -7.13
CA GLU A 45 -7.31 -9.13 -6.95
C GLU A 45 -8.32 -9.13 -8.11
N GLN A 46 -8.58 -10.30 -8.68
CA GLN A 46 -9.63 -10.49 -9.70
C GLN A 46 -10.37 -11.80 -9.46
N GLY A 47 -11.70 -11.77 -9.52
CA GLY A 47 -12.50 -12.97 -9.30
C GLY A 47 -13.95 -12.70 -8.94
N PHE A 48 -14.58 -13.70 -8.33
CA PHE A 48 -15.95 -13.66 -7.83
C PHE A 48 -15.93 -13.86 -6.31
N ALA A 49 -17.05 -13.56 -5.64
CA ALA A 49 -17.15 -13.77 -4.20
C ALA A 49 -16.80 -15.23 -3.84
N GLY A 50 -15.72 -15.41 -3.07
CA GLY A 50 -15.21 -16.73 -2.64
C GLY A 50 -14.15 -17.37 -3.55
N ASN A 51 -13.84 -16.79 -4.72
CA ASN A 51 -12.79 -17.29 -5.60
C ASN A 51 -12.04 -16.13 -6.26
N TRP A 52 -10.89 -15.77 -5.69
CA TRP A 52 -10.05 -14.66 -6.11
C TRP A 52 -8.67 -15.16 -6.54
N THR A 53 -8.23 -14.74 -7.71
CA THR A 53 -6.81 -14.71 -8.05
C THR A 53 -6.20 -13.46 -7.42
N GLN A 54 -5.08 -13.63 -6.72
CA GLN A 54 -4.39 -12.55 -6.00
C GLN A 54 -2.94 -12.48 -6.48
N VAL A 55 -2.48 -11.27 -6.78
CA VAL A 55 -1.11 -10.98 -7.19
C VAL A 55 -0.57 -9.87 -6.31
N LEU A 56 0.50 -10.19 -5.56
CA LEU A 56 1.28 -9.21 -4.81
C LEU A 56 2.40 -8.67 -5.71
N VAL A 57 2.48 -7.35 -5.83
CA VAL A 57 3.57 -6.66 -6.53
C VAL A 57 4.47 -6.00 -5.49
N ASP A 58 5.76 -6.30 -5.57
CA ASP A 58 6.83 -5.93 -4.63
C ASP A 58 6.64 -6.50 -3.22
N THR A 59 7.71 -7.13 -2.69
CA THR A 59 7.73 -7.78 -1.37
C THR A 59 8.74 -7.10 -0.44
N GLY A 60 8.57 -5.80 -0.24
CA GLY A 60 9.42 -5.03 0.65
C GLY A 60 9.22 -5.37 2.14
N VAL A 61 10.31 -5.34 2.92
CA VAL A 61 10.36 -5.00 4.36
C VAL A 61 9.59 -3.73 4.74
#